data_AF-A0A952DA87-F1
#
_entry.id   AF-A0A952DA87-F1
#
_cell.length_a   1.000
_cell.length_b   1.000
_cell.length_c   1.000
_cell.angle_alpha   90.00
_cell.angle_beta   90.00
_cell.angle_gamma   90.00
#
_symmetry.space_group_name_H-M   'P 1'
#
loop_
_entity.id
_entity.type
_entity.pdbx_description
1 polymer ?
#
loop_
_entity_poly.entity_id
_entity_poly.type
_entity_poly.pdbx_seq_one_letter_code
_entity_poly.pdbx_strand_id
1 'polypeptide(L)'
;MSMLTRMLPLAALALAVLAAVASAQEAVPRPPGLSAEVAFWQRAFAECTSEQGLVHDNRHLDIVYEKIDASGEGGPARLQRLAEAARARY
;
A
#
# COMPACT_ATOMS: atom_id res chain seq x y z
N MET A 1 14.12 -13.92 -51.10
CA MET A 1 14.05 -13.69 -49.64
C MET A 1 12.60 -13.86 -49.21
N SER A 2 12.30 -14.87 -48.38
CA SER A 2 10.93 -15.17 -47.94
C SER A 2 10.37 -14.02 -47.10
N MET A 3 9.06 -13.76 -47.18
CA MET A 3 8.37 -12.77 -46.34
C MET A 3 8.64 -12.98 -44.84
N LEU A 4 8.81 -14.24 -44.41
CA LEU A 4 9.15 -14.61 -43.03
C LEU A 4 10.47 -13.96 -42.56
N THR A 5 11.48 -13.91 -43.44
CA THR A 5 12.82 -13.38 -43.11
C THR A 5 12.80 -11.86 -42.93
N ARG A 6 11.80 -11.17 -43.53
CA ARG A 6 11.61 -9.72 -43.38
C ARG A 6 10.82 -9.34 -42.13
N MET A 7 10.01 -10.24 -41.58
CA MET A 7 9.18 -9.97 -40.39
C MET A 7 9.91 -10.23 -39.06
N LEU A 8 10.94 -11.08 -39.07
CA LEU A 8 11.75 -11.41 -37.90
C LEU A 8 12.32 -10.20 -37.13
N PRO A 9 12.94 -9.18 -37.79
CA PRO A 9 13.46 -8.01 -37.08
C PRO A 9 12.34 -7.16 -36.45
N LEU A 10 11.18 -7.10 -37.09
CA LEU A 10 10.03 -6.35 -36.60
C LEU A 10 9.43 -7.01 -35.34
N ALA A 11 9.34 -8.34 -35.35
CA ALA A 11 8.90 -9.11 -34.19
C ALA A 11 9.89 -9.02 -33.03
N ALA A 12 11.19 -9.05 -33.30
CA ALA A 12 12.23 -8.87 -32.29
C ALA A 12 12.20 -7.46 -31.68
N LEU A 13 12.00 -6.42 -32.51
CA LEU A 13 11.85 -5.05 -32.04
C LEU A 13 10.58 -4.87 -31.18
N ALA A 14 9.45 -5.44 -31.62
CA ALA A 14 8.21 -5.41 -30.85
C ALA A 14 8.39 -6.08 -29.48
N LEU A 15 9.05 -7.24 -29.43
CA LEU A 15 9.33 -7.94 -28.19
C LEU A 15 10.25 -7.14 -27.26
N ALA A 16 11.28 -6.48 -27.81
CA ALA A 16 12.18 -5.61 -27.04
C ALA A 16 11.45 -4.39 -26.45
N VAL A 17 10.54 -3.78 -27.21
CA VAL A 17 9.72 -2.66 -26.74
C VAL A 17 8.77 -3.10 -25.62
N LEU A 18 8.10 -4.25 -25.77
CA LEU A 18 7.25 -4.79 -24.71
C LEU A 18 8.04 -5.09 -23.43
N ALA A 19 9.24 -5.65 -23.54
CA ALA A 19 10.11 -5.91 -22.41
C ALA A 19 10.56 -4.63 -21.69
N ALA A 20 10.88 -3.58 -22.45
CA ALA A 20 11.27 -2.28 -21.90
C ALA A 20 10.10 -1.57 -21.17
N VAL A 21 8.88 -1.68 -21.69
CA VAL A 21 7.68 -1.12 -21.01
C VAL A 21 7.37 -1.90 -19.74
N ALA A 22 7.52 -3.23 -19.74
CA ALA A 22 7.33 -4.06 -18.55
C ALA A 22 8.38 -3.78 -17.45
N SER A 23 9.59 -3.35 -17.83
CA SER A 23 10.66 -3.00 -16.87
C SER A 23 10.67 -1.52 -16.47
N ALA A 24 9.88 -0.66 -17.12
CA ALA A 24 9.75 0.76 -16.83
C ALA A 24 8.93 1.03 -15.55
N GLN A 25 9.21 0.28 -14.49
CA GLN A 25 8.66 0.55 -13.17
C GLN A 25 9.49 1.66 -12.54
N GLU A 26 8.97 2.88 -12.56
CA GLU A 26 9.60 4.00 -11.90
C GLU A 26 9.65 3.71 -10.40
N ALA A 27 10.87 3.61 -9.85
CA ALA A 27 11.04 3.31 -8.44
C ALA A 27 10.44 4.47 -7.64
N VAL A 28 9.45 4.17 -6.79
CA VAL A 28 8.92 5.15 -5.85
C VAL A 28 10.11 5.64 -5.00
N PRO A 29 10.43 6.95 -5.01
CA PRO A 29 11.56 7.47 -4.25
C PRO A 29 11.37 7.14 -2.77
N ARG A 30 12.45 6.71 -2.11
CA ARG A 30 12.48 6.43 -0.67
C ARG A 30 13.26 7.55 0.03
N PRO A 31 12.65 8.71 0.28
CA PRO A 31 13.34 9.78 0.97
C PRO A 31 13.76 9.32 2.37
N PRO A 32 14.98 9.66 2.81
CA PRO A 32 15.40 9.38 4.17
C PRO A 32 14.46 10.08 5.15
N GLY A 33 14.10 9.38 6.22
CA GLY A 33 13.21 9.92 7.26
C GLY A 33 11.72 9.65 7.06
N LEU A 34 11.27 9.02 5.96
CA LEU A 34 9.88 8.58 5.80
C LEU A 34 9.68 7.06 6.01
N SER A 35 10.71 6.34 6.47
CA SER A 35 10.64 4.89 6.58
C SER A 35 9.61 4.41 7.60
N ALA A 36 9.44 5.14 8.71
CA ALA A 36 8.48 4.79 9.75
C ALA A 36 7.04 4.99 9.28
N GLU A 37 6.79 6.11 8.60
CA GLU A 37 5.52 6.52 8.02
C GLU A 37 5.07 5.52 6.95
N VAL A 38 5.98 5.16 6.04
CA VAL A 38 5.71 4.16 5.00
C VAL A 38 5.39 2.80 5.63
N ALA A 39 6.18 2.36 6.62
CA ALA A 39 5.94 1.09 7.31
C ALA A 39 4.60 1.08 8.05
N PHE A 40 4.24 2.18 8.73
CA PHE A 40 2.95 2.32 9.39
C PHE A 40 1.79 2.17 8.41
N TRP A 41 1.80 2.92 7.30
CA TRP A 41 0.70 2.86 6.33
C TRP A 41 0.62 1.51 5.62
N GLN A 42 1.76 0.89 5.29
CA GLN A 42 1.80 -0.47 4.76
C GLN A 42 1.11 -1.46 5.71
N ARG A 43 1.45 -1.40 7.01
CA ARG A 43 0.82 -2.24 8.03
C ARG A 43 -0.68 -1.95 8.17
N ALA A 44 -1.09 -0.69 8.22
CA ALA A 44 -2.50 -0.32 8.32
C ALA A 44 -3.33 -0.93 7.18
N PHE A 45 -2.87 -0.80 5.92
CA PHE A 45 -3.57 -1.34 4.76
C PHE A 45 -3.43 -2.86 4.58
N ALA A 46 -2.36 -3.47 5.09
CA ALA A 46 -2.17 -4.92 5.04
C ALA A 46 -2.92 -5.65 6.14
N GLU A 47 -3.01 -5.06 7.33
CA GLU A 47 -3.49 -5.74 8.53
C GLU A 47 -4.93 -5.38 8.90
N CYS A 48 -5.46 -4.21 8.51
CA CYS A 48 -6.80 -3.77 8.93
C CYS A 48 -7.82 -3.90 7.80
N THR A 49 -9.01 -4.40 8.14
CA THR A 49 -10.20 -4.25 7.30
C THR A 49 -10.81 -2.85 7.46
N SER A 50 -11.86 -2.53 6.70
CA SER A 50 -12.62 -1.29 6.84
C SER A 50 -13.35 -1.15 8.19
N GLU A 51 -13.41 -2.20 8.99
CA GLU A 51 -14.02 -2.23 10.33
C GLU A 51 -12.97 -2.28 11.45
N GLN A 52 -11.68 -2.18 11.10
CA GLN A 52 -10.57 -2.23 12.04
C GLN A 52 -9.73 -0.96 11.93
N GLY A 53 -8.94 -0.67 12.94
CA GLY A 53 -8.01 0.46 12.92
C GLY A 53 -6.84 0.28 13.87
N LEU A 54 -5.76 1.02 13.62
CA LEU A 54 -4.63 1.13 14.53
C LEU A 54 -4.71 2.47 15.26
N VAL A 55 -4.62 2.44 16.58
CA VAL A 55 -4.44 3.62 17.42
C VAL A 55 -2.94 3.84 17.57
N HIS A 56 -2.44 5.01 17.21
CA HIS A 56 -1.02 5.31 17.15
C HIS A 56 -0.71 6.67 17.76
N ASP A 57 0.57 6.92 18.05
CA ASP A 57 1.04 8.20 18.56
C ASP A 57 0.96 9.31 17.51
N ASN A 58 0.63 10.54 17.93
CA ASN A 58 0.43 11.66 17.02
C ASN A 58 1.73 12.31 16.52
N ARG A 59 2.89 11.94 17.08
CA ARG A 59 4.22 12.44 16.69
C ARG A 59 5.12 11.33 16.13
N HIS A 60 4.92 10.09 16.58
CA HIS A 60 5.77 8.95 16.26
C HIS A 60 4.93 7.80 15.68
N LEU A 61 4.79 7.75 14.34
CA LEU A 61 3.94 6.77 13.63
C LEU A 61 4.37 5.31 13.81
N ASP A 62 5.58 5.06 14.27
CA ASP A 62 6.08 3.73 14.66
C ASP A 62 5.51 3.23 16.00
N ILE A 63 4.97 4.11 16.84
CA ILE A 63 4.34 3.77 18.11
C ILE A 63 2.86 3.49 17.89
N VAL A 64 2.48 2.20 17.96
CA VAL A 64 1.10 1.74 17.91
C VAL A 64 0.67 1.30 19.30
N TYR A 65 -0.39 1.92 19.83
CA TYR A 65 -0.92 1.64 21.16
C TYR A 65 -1.81 0.40 21.18
N GLU A 66 -2.72 0.28 20.21
CA GLU A 66 -3.60 -0.87 20.09
C GLU A 66 -4.17 -1.00 18.67
N LYS A 67 -4.65 -2.20 18.34
CA LYS A 67 -5.52 -2.44 17.19
C LYS A 67 -6.95 -2.57 17.70
N ILE A 68 -7.85 -1.75 17.17
CA ILE A 68 -9.28 -1.82 17.47
C ILE A 68 -10.01 -2.64 16.39
N ASP A 69 -10.99 -3.42 16.83
CA ASP A 69 -11.84 -4.22 15.97
C ASP A 69 -13.32 -3.90 16.23
N ALA A 70 -13.97 -3.32 15.23
CA ALA A 70 -15.39 -2.98 15.26
C ALA A 70 -16.25 -4.00 14.51
N SER A 71 -15.69 -5.09 13.99
CA SER A 71 -16.45 -6.13 13.30
C SER A 71 -17.58 -6.67 14.19
N GLY A 72 -18.79 -6.68 13.65
CA GLY A 72 -20.04 -7.01 14.37
C GLY A 72 -21.08 -5.89 14.31
N GLU A 73 -22.12 -5.98 15.14
CA GLU A 73 -23.26 -5.06 15.06
C GLU A 73 -22.87 -3.60 15.36
N GLY A 74 -23.33 -2.68 14.51
CA GLY A 74 -23.11 -1.24 14.66
C GLY A 74 -22.17 -0.60 13.65
N GLY A 75 -21.47 -1.39 12.81
CA GLY A 75 -20.75 -0.92 11.62
C GLY A 75 -19.84 0.30 11.85
N PRO A 76 -19.77 1.27 10.90
CA PRO A 76 -18.92 2.45 11.02
C PRO A 76 -19.12 3.27 12.30
N ALA A 77 -20.36 3.33 12.83
CA ALA A 77 -20.65 4.06 14.05
C ALA A 77 -20.00 3.44 15.30
N ARG A 78 -19.82 2.11 15.31
CA ARG A 78 -19.10 1.41 16.39
C ARG A 78 -17.60 1.72 16.35
N LEU A 79 -17.00 1.72 15.16
CA LEU A 79 -15.59 2.07 14.98
C LEU A 79 -15.30 3.49 15.51
N GLN A 80 -16.18 4.45 15.19
CA GLN A 80 -16.07 5.82 15.69
C GLN A 80 -16.08 5.89 17.23
N ARG A 81 -17.01 5.18 17.90
CA ARG A 81 -17.08 5.14 19.37
C ARG A 81 -15.82 4.52 19.99
N LEU A 82 -15.31 3.44 19.40
CA LEU A 82 -14.08 2.80 19.86
C LEU A 82 -12.88 3.73 19.68
N ALA A 83 -12.80 4.45 18.56
CA ALA A 83 -11.76 5.44 18.31
C ALA A 83 -11.82 6.61 19.31
N GLU A 84 -13.01 7.12 19.64
CA GLU A 84 -13.20 8.14 20.68
C GLU A 84 -12.76 7.64 22.06
N ALA A 85 -13.15 6.42 22.43
CA ALA A 85 -12.74 5.80 23.68
C ALA A 85 -11.22 5.54 23.75
N ALA A 86 -10.58 5.26 22.62
CA ALA A 86 -9.12 5.13 22.53
C ALA A 86 -8.41 6.48 22.70
N ARG A 87 -8.91 7.55 22.05
CA ARG A 87 -8.38 8.93 22.22
C ARG A 87 -8.51 9.48 23.63
N ALA A 88 -9.43 8.96 24.43
CA ALA A 88 -9.54 9.33 25.84
C ALA A 88 -8.54 8.58 26.74
N ARG A 89 -7.99 7.44 26.26
CA ARG A 89 -7.04 6.59 27.01
C ARG A 89 -5.57 6.98 26.78
N TYR A 90 -5.24 7.47 25.59
CA TYR A 90 -3.89 7.87 25.16
C TYR A 90 -3.88 9.32 24.72
#